data_AF-X1VHS9-F1
#
_entry.id   AF-X1VHS9-F1
#
_cell.length_a   1.000
_cell.length_b   1.000
_cell.length_c   1.000
_cell.angle_alpha   90.00
_cell.angle_beta   90.00
_cell.angle_gamma   90.00
#
_symmetry.space_group_name_H-M   'P 1'
#
loop_
_entity.id
_entity.type
_entity.pdbx_description
1 polymer ?
#
loop_
_entity_poly.entity_id
_entity_poly.type
_entity_poly.pdbx_seq_one_letter_code
_entity_poly.pdbx_strand_id
1 'polypeptide(L)'
;MKHFEHRIIEFSHTGAQAAGTPWEATPFELEADEMGEIVFAEVFPPTTGPGVEEILERWYPVLDGSKYDDSLALNGTRSSNMNPPELNILGNIVAFGTPVVEAVKKAVPILEGRCPKFKSKVSVEAWAGTAGITANYRIRLHLYVYRKEELPNIGAFVPGLASITDKARRRTIPVGKPAIPLTYDDWDKLPGGLLQAVPKIDTFIIWSTNHVDTTPNIDYFLQ
;
A
#
# COMPACT_ATOMS: atom_id res chain seq x y z
N MET A 1 6.18 28.34 -10.33
CA MET A 1 5.21 27.84 -9.34
C MET A 1 5.64 26.41 -9.05
N LYS A 2 6.04 26.07 -7.82
CA LYS A 2 6.46 24.68 -7.57
C LYS A 2 5.22 23.80 -7.61
N HIS A 3 5.35 22.72 -8.38
CA HIS A 3 4.33 21.76 -8.75
C HIS A 3 4.25 20.67 -7.67
N PHE A 4 3.15 19.90 -7.67
CA PHE A 4 2.98 18.64 -6.91
C PHE A 4 4.32 17.91 -6.76
N GLU A 5 4.69 17.57 -5.53
CA GLU A 5 6.05 17.13 -5.19
C GLU A 5 6.10 15.61 -5.04
N HIS A 6 7.04 14.97 -5.74
CA HIS A 6 7.42 13.61 -5.41
C HIS A 6 8.37 13.63 -4.21
N ARG A 7 7.90 13.14 -3.06
CA ARG A 7 8.64 13.12 -1.79
C ARG A 7 8.99 11.69 -1.41
N ILE A 8 10.24 11.47 -1.02
CA ILE A 8 10.73 10.17 -0.58
C ILE A 8 10.91 10.23 0.94
N ILE A 9 10.32 9.27 1.64
CA ILE A 9 10.45 9.15 3.10
C ILE A 9 11.02 7.78 3.42
N GLU A 10 11.99 7.73 4.32
CA GLU A 10 12.63 6.49 4.75
C GLU A 10 12.44 6.28 6.26
N PHE A 11 11.92 5.12 6.62
CA PHE A 11 11.79 4.65 8.00
C PHE A 11 12.86 3.59 8.23
N SER A 12 13.74 3.82 9.21
CA SER A 12 14.83 2.90 9.55
C SER A 12 14.61 2.29 10.93
N HIS A 13 14.69 0.96 11.02
CA HIS A 13 14.75 0.24 12.27
C HIS A 13 16.21 -0.10 12.60
N THR A 14 16.61 0.13 13.85
CA THR A 14 17.95 -0.22 14.34
C THR A 14 17.88 -1.12 15.56
N GLY A 15 18.80 -2.08 15.63
CA GLY A 15 18.87 -3.04 16.73
C GLY A 15 17.94 -4.23 16.56
N ALA A 16 17.74 -4.98 17.65
CA ALA A 16 16.99 -6.22 17.63
C ALA A 16 15.48 -5.99 17.78
N GLN A 17 14.69 -6.73 17.01
CA GLN A 17 13.23 -6.82 17.13
C GLN A 17 12.86 -8.25 17.50
N ALA A 18 12.13 -8.41 18.61
CA ALA A 18 11.74 -9.73 19.10
C ALA A 18 10.74 -10.41 18.15
N ALA A 19 10.77 -11.74 18.12
CA ALA A 19 9.87 -12.55 17.30
C ALA A 19 8.40 -12.20 17.53
N GLY A 20 7.65 -12.02 16.43
CA GLY A 20 6.22 -11.73 16.49
C GLY A 20 5.86 -10.39 17.15
N THR A 21 6.82 -9.48 17.33
CA THR A 21 6.53 -8.13 17.86
C THR A 21 6.48 -7.10 16.73
N PRO A 22 5.57 -6.11 16.80
CA PRO A 22 5.56 -5.00 15.87
C PRO A 22 6.67 -4.00 16.20
N TRP A 23 7.27 -3.45 15.16
CA TRP A 23 7.94 -2.17 15.20
C TRP A 23 7.02 -1.12 14.60
N GLU A 24 6.73 -0.09 15.38
CA GLU A 24 5.96 1.07 14.93
C GLU A 24 6.95 2.22 14.69
N ALA A 25 7.10 2.61 13.42
CA ALA A 25 7.97 3.72 13.08
C ALA A 25 7.36 5.05 13.54
N THR A 26 8.20 5.97 14.02
CA THR A 26 7.79 7.34 14.31
C THR A 26 7.16 7.96 13.05
N PRO A 27 5.94 8.51 13.14
CA PRO A 27 5.28 9.09 11.97
C PRO A 27 6.02 10.28 11.39
N PHE A 28 6.01 10.37 10.07
CA PHE A 28 6.33 11.60 9.35
C PHE A 28 5.07 12.45 9.23
N GLU A 29 5.17 13.72 9.61
CA GLU A 29 4.09 14.68 9.54
C GLU A 29 4.26 15.57 8.29
N LEU A 30 3.16 15.76 7.56
CA LEU A 30 3.09 16.73 6.48
C LEU A 30 2.96 18.15 7.03
N GLU A 31 3.30 19.14 6.20
CA GLU A 31 3.04 20.53 6.54
C GLU A 31 1.54 20.82 6.57
N ALA A 32 1.15 21.93 7.20
CA ALA A 32 -0.25 22.37 7.18
C ALA A 32 -0.77 22.53 5.74
N ASP A 33 -2.02 22.13 5.51
CA ASP A 33 -2.70 22.15 4.21
C ASP A 33 -2.07 21.25 3.12
N GLU A 34 -1.08 20.41 3.46
CA GLU A 34 -0.61 19.34 2.59
C GLU A 34 -1.45 18.05 2.76
N MET A 35 -1.46 17.22 1.73
CA MET A 35 -2.01 15.87 1.76
C MET A 35 -1.18 14.98 0.84
N GLY A 36 -1.16 13.67 1.11
CA GLY A 36 -0.29 12.74 0.43
C GLY A 36 -1.01 11.51 -0.10
N GLU A 37 -0.36 10.87 -1.06
CA GLU A 37 -0.64 9.50 -1.43
C GLU A 37 0.64 8.70 -1.67
N ILE A 38 0.60 7.40 -1.35
CA ILE A 38 1.74 6.50 -1.53
C ILE A 38 1.65 5.85 -2.91
N VAL A 39 2.64 6.07 -3.77
CA VAL A 39 2.68 5.48 -5.10
C VAL A 39 3.21 4.06 -5.06
N PHE A 40 4.30 3.87 -4.35
CA PHE A 40 4.95 2.58 -4.14
C PHE A 40 5.86 2.62 -2.92
N ALA A 41 6.41 1.47 -2.56
CA ALA A 41 7.38 1.35 -1.49
C ALA A 41 8.56 0.44 -1.88
N GLU A 42 9.72 0.73 -1.31
CA GLU A 42 10.91 -0.11 -1.35
C GLU A 42 11.17 -0.67 0.04
N VAL A 43 11.46 -1.97 0.13
CA VAL A 43 11.92 -2.58 1.38
C VAL A 43 13.36 -3.01 1.19
N PHE A 44 14.21 -2.57 2.11
CA PHE A 44 15.56 -3.07 2.24
C PHE A 44 15.57 -4.01 3.44
N PRO A 45 15.61 -5.33 3.19
CA PRO A 45 15.37 -6.33 4.22
C PRO A 45 16.45 -6.29 5.31
N PRO A 46 16.16 -6.82 6.51
CA PRO A 46 17.19 -7.04 7.51
C PRO A 46 18.17 -8.08 6.99
N THR A 47 19.44 -7.69 6.87
CA THR A 47 20.51 -8.59 6.40
C THR A 47 21.65 -8.57 7.39
N THR A 48 21.96 -9.74 7.95
CA THR A 48 23.06 -9.92 8.92
C THR A 48 24.42 -9.65 8.28
N GLY A 49 25.46 -9.46 9.11
CA GLY A 49 26.84 -9.26 8.63
C GLY A 49 27.35 -10.35 7.65
N PRO A 50 26.98 -11.64 7.82
CA PRO A 50 27.28 -12.70 6.85
C PRO A 50 26.42 -12.71 5.57
N GLY A 51 25.48 -11.78 5.40
CA GLY A 51 24.61 -11.71 4.20
C GLY A 51 23.33 -12.54 4.29
N VAL A 52 22.95 -13.05 5.47
CA VAL A 52 21.71 -13.80 5.65
C VAL A 52 20.56 -12.83 5.87
N GLU A 53 19.53 -12.90 5.02
CA GLU A 53 18.28 -12.17 5.20
C GLU A 53 17.47 -12.75 6.36
N GLU A 54 17.09 -11.92 7.31
CA GLU A 54 16.16 -12.26 8.38
C GLU A 54 14.71 -12.00 7.93
N ILE A 55 13.75 -12.67 8.56
CA ILE A 55 12.36 -12.61 8.12
C ILE A 55 11.68 -11.37 8.68
N LEU A 56 11.50 -10.35 7.82
CA LEU A 56 10.51 -9.30 8.03
C LEU A 56 9.18 -9.80 7.47
N GLU A 57 8.39 -10.44 8.33
CA GLU A 57 7.20 -11.23 7.99
C GLU A 57 6.21 -10.39 7.18
N ARG A 58 5.86 -9.22 7.70
CA ARG A 58 4.92 -8.31 7.05
C ARG A 58 5.17 -6.87 7.45
N TRP A 59 4.74 -5.96 6.60
CA TRP A 59 4.61 -4.55 6.92
C TRP A 59 3.41 -3.94 6.20
N TYR A 60 2.94 -2.82 6.71
CA TYR A 60 1.88 -2.01 6.10
C TYR A 60 2.05 -0.54 6.45
N PRO A 61 1.53 0.38 5.61
CA PRO A 61 1.51 1.79 5.96
C PRO A 61 0.44 2.04 7.03
N VAL A 62 0.72 3.01 7.90
CA VAL A 62 -0.22 3.57 8.86
C VAL A 62 -0.52 4.99 8.40
N LEU A 63 -1.78 5.25 8.05
CA LEU A 63 -2.25 6.49 7.44
C LEU A 63 -3.10 7.23 8.46
N ASP A 64 -2.68 8.44 8.85
CA ASP A 64 -3.39 9.26 9.84
C ASP A 64 -3.67 8.53 11.17
N GLY A 65 -2.80 7.58 11.53
CA GLY A 65 -2.93 6.77 12.75
C GLY A 65 -3.80 5.51 12.60
N SER A 66 -4.34 5.24 11.42
CA SER A 66 -5.07 4.00 11.12
C SER A 66 -4.22 3.06 10.27
N LYS A 67 -4.19 1.78 10.63
CA LYS A 67 -3.49 0.74 9.86
C LYS A 67 -4.21 0.53 8.53
N TYR A 68 -3.44 0.38 7.45
CA TYR A 68 -3.97 0.08 6.11
C TYR A 68 -3.85 -1.43 5.78
N ASP A 69 -3.78 -2.28 6.80
CA ASP A 69 -3.46 -3.71 6.74
C ASP A 69 -4.57 -4.58 6.11
N ASP A 70 -5.83 -4.13 6.20
CA ASP A 70 -6.97 -4.79 5.55
C ASP A 70 -6.88 -4.78 4.00
N SER A 71 -6.09 -3.87 3.44
CA SER A 71 -5.99 -3.66 2.00
C SER A 71 -4.56 -3.86 1.47
N LEU A 72 -3.55 -3.54 2.28
CA LEU A 72 -2.14 -3.62 1.88
C LEU A 72 -1.28 -4.16 3.02
N ALA A 73 -0.88 -5.43 2.92
CA ALA A 73 0.09 -6.07 3.78
C ALA A 73 1.14 -6.79 2.92
N LEU A 74 2.40 -6.34 3.00
CA LEU A 74 3.48 -6.75 2.13
C LEU A 74 4.56 -7.51 2.90
N ASN A 75 5.18 -8.51 2.28
CA ASN A 75 6.35 -9.16 2.84
C ASN A 75 7.57 -8.23 2.78
N GLY A 76 8.46 -8.34 3.77
CA GLY A 76 9.66 -7.53 3.87
C GLY A 76 10.95 -8.22 3.44
N THR A 77 10.89 -9.49 3.04
CA THR A 77 12.05 -10.26 2.55
C THR A 77 12.18 -10.15 1.03
N ARG A 78 13.42 -10.13 0.52
CA ARG A 78 13.69 -10.13 -0.93
C ARG A 78 13.45 -11.51 -1.53
N SER A 79 13.68 -12.55 -0.74
CA SER A 79 13.55 -13.95 -1.14
C SER A 79 12.16 -14.48 -0.75
N SER A 80 11.33 -14.85 -1.73
CA SER A 80 10.07 -15.58 -1.48
C SER A 80 10.27 -17.07 -1.74
N ASN A 81 9.83 -17.92 -0.80
CA ASN A 81 10.00 -19.38 -0.89
C ASN A 81 9.06 -20.05 -1.90
N MET A 82 8.20 -19.28 -2.59
CA MET A 82 7.34 -19.78 -3.68
C MET A 82 8.09 -19.81 -5.05
N ASN A 83 9.39 -19.46 -5.04
CA ASN A 83 10.45 -19.69 -6.02
C ASN A 83 10.57 -18.68 -7.20
N PRO A 84 11.41 -17.63 -7.12
CA PRO A 84 11.76 -16.85 -8.30
C PRO A 84 13.28 -17.01 -8.63
N PRO A 85 13.67 -17.27 -9.89
CA PRO A 85 15.05 -17.19 -10.41
C PRO A 85 15.29 -15.97 -11.33
N GLU A 86 16.45 -15.28 -11.25
CA GLU A 86 17.04 -14.09 -11.99
C GLU A 86 16.09 -12.93 -12.37
N LEU A 87 14.94 -13.30 -12.92
CA LEU A 87 13.66 -12.64 -13.13
C LEU A 87 13.00 -12.05 -11.86
N ASN A 88 13.65 -12.04 -10.70
CA ASN A 88 13.05 -11.64 -9.41
C ASN A 88 13.00 -10.13 -9.29
N ILE A 89 12.25 -9.50 -10.18
CA ILE A 89 11.96 -8.06 -10.23
C ILE A 89 13.02 -7.25 -11.02
N LEU A 90 13.12 -7.45 -12.34
CA LEU A 90 13.75 -6.46 -13.23
C LEU A 90 12.95 -5.14 -13.17
N GLY A 91 13.27 -4.26 -12.22
CA GLY A 91 12.81 -2.87 -12.15
C GLY A 91 11.31 -2.61 -11.89
N ASN A 92 10.46 -3.65 -11.78
CA ASN A 92 9.03 -3.48 -11.60
C ASN A 92 8.66 -3.42 -10.11
N ILE A 93 8.87 -2.26 -9.50
CA ILE A 93 8.29 -1.96 -8.19
C ILE A 93 6.77 -2.05 -8.29
N VAL A 94 6.13 -2.73 -7.33
CA VAL A 94 4.67 -2.83 -7.28
C VAL A 94 4.10 -1.45 -6.97
N ALA A 95 3.57 -0.79 -7.99
CA ALA A 95 2.81 0.44 -7.82
C ALA A 95 1.45 0.12 -7.18
N PHE A 96 1.08 0.89 -6.17
CA PHE A 96 -0.23 0.78 -5.51
C PHE A 96 -1.33 1.36 -6.39
N GLY A 97 -1.02 2.34 -7.22
CA GLY A 97 -1.96 2.87 -8.20
C GLY A 97 -1.32 3.92 -9.08
N THR A 98 -2.17 4.71 -9.71
CA THR A 98 -1.77 5.92 -10.41
C THR A 98 -2.02 7.12 -9.49
N PRO A 99 -1.06 8.02 -9.28
CA PRO A 99 -1.29 9.25 -8.52
C PRO A 99 -2.48 10.04 -9.07
N VAL A 100 -3.26 10.69 -8.22
CA VAL A 100 -4.49 11.41 -8.61
C VAL A 100 -4.25 12.38 -9.76
N VAL A 101 -3.13 13.12 -9.75
CA VAL A 101 -2.78 14.06 -10.82
C VAL A 101 -2.69 13.43 -12.20
N GLU A 102 -2.30 12.15 -12.29
CA GLU A 102 -2.27 11.40 -13.54
C GLU A 102 -3.54 10.58 -13.76
N ALA A 103 -4.16 10.07 -12.69
CA ALA A 103 -5.35 9.24 -12.76
C ALA A 103 -6.53 10.00 -13.37
N VAL A 104 -6.73 11.28 -13.04
CA VAL A 104 -7.83 12.11 -13.60
C VAL A 104 -7.78 12.27 -15.11
N LYS A 105 -6.61 12.08 -15.73
CA LYS A 105 -6.40 12.16 -17.18
C LYS A 105 -6.72 10.84 -17.90
N LYS A 106 -6.92 9.75 -17.15
CA LYS A 106 -7.19 8.41 -17.69
C LYS A 106 -8.67 8.21 -17.97
N ALA A 107 -8.98 7.16 -18.73
CA ALA A 107 -10.35 6.84 -19.13
C ALA A 107 -11.27 6.48 -17.96
N VAL A 108 -10.74 5.84 -16.90
CA VAL A 108 -11.51 5.45 -15.71
C VAL A 108 -10.77 5.85 -14.42
N PRO A 109 -10.70 7.15 -14.09
CA PRO A 109 -9.85 7.67 -13.01
C PRO A 109 -10.07 6.99 -11.67
N ILE A 110 -11.33 6.68 -11.36
CA ILE A 110 -11.72 6.10 -10.06
C ILE A 110 -11.22 4.67 -9.84
N LEU A 111 -10.90 3.93 -10.90
CA LEU A 111 -10.28 2.59 -10.81
C LEU A 111 -8.74 2.66 -10.82
N GLU A 112 -8.18 3.76 -11.28
CA GLU A 112 -6.74 3.95 -11.44
C GLU A 112 -6.11 4.66 -10.21
N GLY A 113 -6.85 5.60 -9.62
CA GLY A 113 -6.41 6.49 -8.53
C GLY A 113 -6.30 5.84 -7.15
N ARG A 114 -5.88 4.57 -7.06
CA ARG A 114 -5.96 3.72 -5.86
C ARG A 114 -4.78 3.83 -4.89
N CYS A 115 -3.83 4.72 -5.16
CA CYS A 115 -2.72 5.00 -4.24
C CYS A 115 -3.28 5.30 -2.82
N PRO A 116 -2.77 4.67 -1.75
CA PRO A 116 -3.22 4.90 -0.39
C PRO A 116 -3.10 6.38 0.00
N LYS A 117 -4.17 6.97 0.55
CA LYS A 117 -4.28 8.42 0.82
C LYS A 117 -4.26 8.75 2.30
N PHE A 118 -3.61 9.87 2.64
CA PHE A 118 -3.53 10.42 3.99
C PHE A 118 -3.47 11.94 3.96
N LYS A 119 -3.88 12.61 5.04
CA LYS A 119 -3.97 14.08 5.13
C LYS A 119 -2.91 14.70 6.04
N SER A 120 -2.40 14.00 7.03
CA SER A 120 -1.56 14.62 8.06
C SER A 120 -0.28 13.86 8.32
N LYS A 121 -0.35 12.53 8.45
CA LYS A 121 0.81 11.73 8.83
C LYS A 121 0.81 10.37 8.18
N VAL A 122 2.03 9.89 7.92
CA VAL A 122 2.29 8.55 7.41
C VAL A 122 3.38 7.90 8.25
N SER A 123 3.18 6.63 8.60
CA SER A 123 4.22 5.79 9.18
C SER A 123 4.14 4.37 8.61
N VAL A 124 4.97 3.48 9.14
CA VAL A 124 4.94 2.06 8.83
C VAL A 124 4.89 1.27 10.12
N GLU A 125 4.20 0.14 10.09
CA GLU A 125 4.30 -0.89 11.12
C GLU A 125 4.82 -2.16 10.46
N ALA A 126 5.85 -2.76 11.06
CA ALA A 126 6.53 -3.93 10.50
C ALA A 126 6.71 -5.02 11.56
N TRP A 127 6.53 -6.27 11.18
CA TRP A 127 6.50 -7.41 12.09
C TRP A 127 7.65 -8.35 11.81
N ALA A 128 8.42 -8.68 12.85
CA ALA A 128 9.43 -9.71 12.77
C ALA A 128 8.79 -11.10 12.65
N GLY A 129 9.42 -11.96 11.85
CA GLY A 129 9.09 -13.38 11.77
C GLY A 129 9.39 -14.12 13.07
N THR A 130 9.14 -15.44 13.08
CA THR A 130 9.26 -16.29 14.27
C THR A 130 10.66 -16.38 14.85
N ALA A 131 11.70 -16.11 14.05
CA ALA A 131 13.09 -16.09 14.51
C ALA A 131 13.54 -14.74 15.12
N GLY A 132 12.70 -13.70 15.05
CA GLY A 132 13.10 -12.33 15.35
C GLY A 132 14.00 -11.72 14.27
N ILE A 133 14.45 -10.50 14.52
CA ILE A 133 15.37 -9.73 13.66
C ILE A 133 16.49 -9.18 14.53
N THR A 134 17.73 -9.27 14.08
CA THR A 134 18.91 -8.72 14.76
C THR A 134 19.64 -7.67 13.93
N ALA A 135 19.40 -7.64 12.61
CA ALA A 135 19.96 -6.67 11.69
C ALA A 135 19.04 -5.45 11.46
N ASN A 136 19.65 -4.35 11.03
CA ASN A 136 18.91 -3.14 10.65
C ASN A 136 18.17 -3.37 9.32
N TYR A 137 17.03 -2.72 9.16
CA TYR A 137 16.27 -2.69 7.91
C TYR A 137 15.66 -1.31 7.69
N ARG A 138 15.22 -1.03 6.46
CA ARG A 138 14.54 0.23 6.13
C ARG A 138 13.40 0.02 5.15
N ILE A 139 12.35 0.79 5.32
CA ILE A 139 11.20 0.86 4.41
C ILE A 139 11.13 2.28 3.88
N ARG A 140 11.11 2.42 2.56
CA ARG A 140 11.06 3.71 1.89
C ARG A 140 9.75 3.86 1.15
N LEU A 141 9.04 4.95 1.41
CA LEU A 141 7.80 5.29 0.74
C LEU A 141 8.05 6.37 -0.30
N HIS A 142 7.50 6.15 -1.50
CA HIS A 142 7.50 7.11 -2.58
C HIS A 142 6.12 7.76 -2.65
N LEU A 143 6.08 9.06 -2.38
CA LEU A 143 4.85 9.82 -2.23
C LEU A 143 4.68 10.81 -3.35
N TYR A 144 3.42 11.10 -3.66
CA TYR A 144 3.04 12.41 -4.19
C TYR A 144 2.40 13.22 -3.07
N VAL A 145 2.92 14.43 -2.86
CA VAL A 145 2.39 15.41 -1.91
C VAL A 145 1.76 16.55 -2.68
N TYR A 146 0.57 16.94 -2.24
CA TYR A 146 -0.27 17.96 -2.83
C TYR A 146 -0.57 19.05 -1.81
N ARG A 147 -0.67 20.29 -2.26
CA ARG A 147 -1.19 21.39 -1.43
C ARG A 147 -2.66 21.64 -1.74
N LYS A 148 -3.42 22.02 -0.71
CA LYS A 148 -4.85 22.33 -0.81
C LYS A 148 -5.17 23.30 -1.95
N GLU A 149 -4.39 24.36 -2.10
CA GLU A 149 -4.55 25.39 -3.12
C GLU A 149 -4.24 24.91 -4.54
N GLU A 150 -3.57 23.77 -4.70
CA GLU A 150 -3.17 23.22 -6.00
C GLU A 150 -4.19 22.25 -6.58
N LEU A 151 -5.06 21.66 -5.75
CA LEU A 151 -6.06 20.68 -6.19
C LEU A 151 -6.97 21.18 -7.32
N PRO A 152 -7.46 22.45 -7.32
CA PRO A 152 -8.29 22.95 -8.41
C PRO A 152 -7.61 22.90 -9.79
N ASN A 153 -6.27 22.88 -9.85
CA ASN A 153 -5.51 22.77 -11.10
C ASN A 153 -5.47 21.34 -11.65
N ILE A 154 -5.75 20.33 -10.82
CA ILE A 154 -5.82 18.92 -11.22
C ILE A 154 -7.19 18.61 -11.81
N GLY A 155 -8.25 19.07 -11.14
CA GLY A 155 -9.63 18.89 -11.57
C GLY A 155 -10.61 19.19 -10.43
N ALA A 156 -11.89 19.33 -10.76
CA ALA A 156 -12.93 19.59 -9.76
C ALA A 156 -13.42 18.31 -9.05
N PHE A 157 -13.35 17.16 -9.72
CA PHE A 157 -13.85 15.89 -9.22
C PHE A 157 -13.08 14.71 -9.81
N VAL A 158 -13.05 13.59 -9.08
CA VAL A 158 -12.76 12.27 -9.63
C VAL A 158 -14.09 11.68 -10.15
N PRO A 159 -14.22 11.42 -11.46
CA PRO A 159 -15.46 10.91 -12.05
C PRO A 159 -15.90 9.58 -11.42
N GLY A 160 -17.21 9.41 -11.22
CA GLY A 160 -17.81 8.19 -10.66
C GLY A 160 -17.74 6.97 -11.59
N LEU A 161 -18.23 5.83 -11.10
CA LEU A 161 -18.35 4.59 -11.86
C LEU A 161 -19.76 4.01 -11.76
N ALA A 162 -20.50 4.06 -12.86
CA ALA A 162 -21.86 3.50 -12.91
C ALA A 162 -21.85 1.96 -12.94
N SER A 163 -20.99 1.35 -13.77
CA SER A 163 -20.93 -0.11 -13.93
C SER A 163 -19.57 -0.59 -14.43
N ILE A 164 -19.28 -1.88 -14.24
CA ILE A 164 -18.12 -2.58 -14.80
C ILE A 164 -18.61 -3.61 -15.82
N THR A 165 -17.98 -3.63 -16.99
CA THR A 165 -18.27 -4.64 -18.03
C THR A 165 -17.31 -5.83 -17.89
N ASP A 166 -17.83 -6.98 -17.48
CA ASP A 166 -17.11 -8.26 -17.51
C ASP A 166 -17.31 -8.89 -18.90
N LYS A 167 -16.36 -8.58 -19.81
CA LYS A 167 -16.40 -9.07 -21.20
C LYS A 167 -16.31 -10.60 -21.28
N ALA A 168 -15.55 -11.23 -20.39
CA ALA A 168 -15.36 -12.68 -20.39
C ALA A 168 -16.67 -13.40 -20.07
N ARG A 169 -17.47 -12.87 -19.14
CA ARG A 169 -18.78 -13.43 -18.77
C ARG A 169 -19.97 -12.73 -19.44
N ARG A 170 -19.71 -11.82 -20.39
CA ARG A 170 -20.72 -11.05 -21.15
C ARG A 170 -21.80 -10.41 -20.26
N ARG A 171 -21.38 -9.83 -19.13
CA ARG A 171 -22.29 -9.18 -18.17
C ARG A 171 -21.82 -7.79 -17.79
N THR A 172 -22.79 -6.95 -17.44
CA THR A 172 -22.54 -5.63 -16.86
C THR A 172 -22.92 -5.67 -15.39
N ILE A 173 -21.96 -5.33 -14.53
CA ILE A 173 -22.12 -5.33 -13.09
C ILE A 173 -22.39 -3.88 -12.67
N PRO A 174 -23.59 -3.53 -12.16
CA PRO A 174 -23.84 -2.20 -11.64
C PRO A 174 -22.97 -1.95 -10.40
N VAL A 175 -22.34 -0.79 -10.35
CA VAL A 175 -21.47 -0.36 -9.23
C VAL A 175 -22.09 0.84 -8.51
N GLY A 176 -22.53 1.85 -9.27
CA GLY A 176 -23.21 3.02 -8.71
C GLY A 176 -22.36 3.92 -7.81
N LYS A 177 -21.02 3.95 -8.01
CA LYS A 177 -20.15 4.82 -7.21
C LYS A 177 -20.21 6.25 -7.75
N PRO A 178 -20.61 7.26 -6.94
CA PRO A 178 -20.75 8.63 -7.40
C PRO A 178 -19.38 9.28 -7.67
N ALA A 179 -19.39 10.40 -8.39
CA ALA A 179 -18.21 11.26 -8.48
C ALA A 179 -17.89 11.86 -7.11
N ILE A 180 -16.61 12.06 -6.84
CA ILE A 180 -16.13 12.56 -5.54
C ILE A 180 -15.42 13.89 -5.79
N PRO A 181 -15.75 14.97 -5.05
CA PRO A 181 -15.05 16.24 -5.18
C PRO A 181 -13.55 16.06 -4.91
N LEU A 182 -12.72 16.70 -5.72
CA LEU A 182 -11.28 16.71 -5.52
C LEU A 182 -10.90 17.89 -4.62
N THR A 183 -11.14 17.73 -3.32
CA THR A 183 -10.89 18.75 -2.30
C THR A 183 -10.06 18.17 -1.15
N TYR A 184 -9.48 19.05 -0.33
CA TYR A 184 -8.76 18.64 0.87
C TYR A 184 -9.66 17.87 1.85
N ASP A 185 -10.90 18.33 2.05
CA ASP A 185 -11.83 17.75 3.01
C ASP A 185 -12.34 16.36 2.57
N ASP A 186 -12.39 16.11 1.26
CA ASP A 186 -12.81 14.84 0.67
C ASP A 186 -11.64 13.93 0.28
N TRP A 187 -10.39 14.31 0.58
CA TRP A 187 -9.20 13.57 0.16
C TRP A 187 -9.20 12.10 0.61
N ASP A 188 -9.59 11.85 1.85
CA ASP A 188 -9.69 10.52 2.45
C ASP A 188 -10.91 9.72 1.98
N LYS A 189 -11.81 10.32 1.19
CA LYS A 189 -12.97 9.66 0.56
C LYS A 189 -12.69 9.21 -0.87
N LEU A 190 -11.61 9.69 -1.49
CA LEU A 190 -11.16 9.27 -2.82
C LEU A 190 -10.75 7.79 -2.81
N PRO A 191 -10.63 7.13 -3.98
CA PRO A 191 -10.08 5.77 -4.08
C PRO A 191 -8.71 5.66 -3.38
N GLY A 192 -8.44 4.57 -2.67
CA GLY A 192 -7.28 4.43 -1.79
C GLY A 192 -7.36 5.21 -0.46
N GLY A 193 -8.46 5.93 -0.20
CA GLY A 193 -8.70 6.64 1.05
C GLY A 193 -9.43 5.79 2.10
N LEU A 194 -9.14 6.05 3.38
CA LEU A 194 -9.71 5.30 4.51
C LEU A 194 -11.22 5.49 4.69
N LEU A 195 -11.76 6.67 4.37
CA LEU A 195 -13.16 7.06 4.61
C LEU A 195 -14.05 6.90 3.37
N GLN A 196 -13.65 6.03 2.44
CA GLN A 196 -14.45 5.74 1.25
C GLN A 196 -15.84 5.19 1.59
N ALA A 197 -16.85 5.75 0.92
CA ALA A 197 -18.15 5.12 0.82
C ALA A 197 -18.06 3.80 0.02
N VAL A 198 -18.85 2.80 0.45
CA VAL A 198 -18.98 1.51 -0.23
C VAL A 198 -19.62 1.72 -1.62
N PRO A 199 -19.13 1.05 -2.68
CA PRO A 199 -18.01 0.11 -2.69
C PRO A 199 -16.64 0.80 -2.59
N LYS A 200 -15.75 0.26 -1.75
CA LYS A 200 -14.37 0.75 -1.60
C LYS A 200 -13.52 0.30 -2.80
N ILE A 201 -12.60 1.15 -3.23
CA ILE A 201 -11.71 0.90 -4.36
C ILE A 201 -10.27 1.15 -3.90
N ASP A 202 -9.56 0.07 -3.59
CA ASP A 202 -8.23 0.10 -3.00
C ASP A 202 -7.24 -0.75 -3.81
N THR A 203 -5.96 -0.52 -3.56
CA THR A 203 -4.93 -1.54 -3.79
C THR A 203 -5.24 -2.73 -2.90
N PHE A 204 -5.17 -3.94 -3.44
CA PHE A 204 -5.46 -5.16 -2.69
C PHE A 204 -4.30 -6.13 -2.80
N ILE A 205 -3.49 -6.18 -1.75
CA ILE A 205 -2.40 -7.14 -1.58
C ILE A 205 -2.42 -7.55 -0.12
N ILE A 206 -2.98 -8.71 0.18
CA ILE A 206 -3.10 -9.21 1.54
C ILE A 206 -2.61 -10.65 1.61
N TRP A 207 -2.32 -11.10 2.83
CA TRP A 207 -2.05 -12.50 3.12
C TRP A 207 -3.33 -13.31 3.02
N SER A 208 -3.25 -14.48 2.39
CA SER A 208 -4.28 -15.50 2.58
C SER A 208 -3.99 -16.20 3.90
N THR A 209 -4.83 -15.97 4.90
CA THR A 209 -4.79 -16.71 6.15
C THR A 209 -5.85 -17.80 6.12
N ASN A 210 -5.47 -19.01 6.53
CA ASN A 210 -6.46 -20.04 6.76
C ASN A 210 -7.25 -19.67 8.02
N HIS A 211 -8.57 -19.83 7.98
CA HIS A 211 -9.44 -19.61 9.14
C HIS A 211 -9.15 -20.62 10.27
N VAL A 212 -8.67 -21.81 9.91
CA VAL A 212 -8.28 -22.91 10.81
C VAL A 212 -7.01 -23.55 10.23
N ASP A 213 -6.12 -24.06 11.09
CA ASP A 213 -4.96 -24.82 10.66
C ASP A 213 -5.36 -25.93 9.67
N THR A 214 -4.76 -25.91 8.49
CA THR A 214 -4.95 -26.98 7.52
C THR A 214 -4.24 -28.23 8.00
N THR A 215 -4.96 -29.34 8.15
CA THR A 215 -4.34 -30.64 8.34
C THR A 215 -3.60 -31.02 7.06
N PRO A 216 -2.29 -31.34 7.10
CA PRO A 216 -1.58 -31.83 5.93
C PRO A 216 -2.31 -33.04 5.36
N ASN A 217 -2.58 -33.02 4.06
CA ASN A 217 -3.21 -34.14 3.38
C ASN A 217 -2.18 -35.29 3.35
N ILE A 218 -2.34 -36.28 4.22
CA ILE A 218 -1.54 -37.51 4.19
C ILE A 218 -2.19 -38.48 3.19
N ASP A 219 -1.36 -39.18 2.41
CA ASP A 219 -1.84 -40.13 1.42
C ASP A 219 -2.68 -41.23 2.10
N TYR A 220 -3.88 -41.50 1.58
CA TYR A 220 -4.80 -42.50 2.13
C TYR A 220 -4.24 -43.93 2.17
N PHE A 221 -3.12 -44.18 1.48
CA PHE A 221 -2.49 -45.49 1.38
C PHE A 221 -1.49 -45.79 2.52
N LEU A 222 -1.28 -44.86 3.45
CA LEU A 222 -0.39 -45.04 4.60
C LEU A 222 -1.15 -45.24 5.94
N GLN A 223 -2.46 -45.54 5.89
CA GLN A 223 -3.28 -45.92 7.06
C GLN A 223 -3.57 -47.42 7.08
#